data_AF-A0A5N5G0U7-F1
#
_entry.id   AF-A0A5N5G0U7-F1
#
_cell.length_a   1.000
_cell.length_b   1.000
_cell.length_c   1.000
_cell.angle_alpha   90.00
_cell.angle_beta   90.00
_cell.angle_gamma   90.00
#
_symmetry.space_group_name_H-M   'P 1'
#
loop_
_entity.id
_entity.type
_entity.pdbx_description
1 polymer ?
#
loop_
_entity_poly.entity_id
_entity_poly.type
_entity_poly.pdbx_seq_one_letter_code
_entity_poly.pdbx_strand_id
1 'polypeptide(L)'
;MASCFQGCVFLLAMVVLALSTPCSHALRIVKPKTRTSVFVSPKFVLEPGSVADKNYYDVNFPRGHIAIKSFNGEVIDEEGNPIPLHETYLHHWVVGRYYGRTGFVEPEEARFDDFQRSDFAFVRNSGVCQGDTNGQYFGLGSETRRTDTQVPDPFGIEVGNPAVVPAGYEERWLLNVHAIDTRGAENGLGCTECRCDLYNVSTDSRGQPLRPGYKGGLRCCYDGTQCRVKQGFNGVKRNLYLRYTVKWVDWSDSIIPVKIYIFDVTDKMNRSAGLAIEHECRVEYDVEESCSATSDECVDSRSSVVTMPTGGYVIYGVAHQHTGGIRSTLYGEDGRVLCSSIPIYGKGKEAGDEAGYIVGMSTCYPQPGSIKINDGETLTLVSNYSSSQTHTGVMDLFYILVADYLPKSSVLSLDSTL
;
A
#
# COMPACT_ATOMS: atom_id res chain seq x y z
N MET A 1 -35.34 -29.81 67.17
CA MET A 1 -34.06 -29.23 66.72
C MET A 1 -33.50 -29.85 65.43
N ALA A 2 -33.76 -31.12 65.10
CA ALA A 2 -33.25 -31.74 63.87
C ALA A 2 -33.89 -31.22 62.55
N SER A 3 -35.17 -30.84 62.56
CA SER A 3 -35.89 -30.38 61.35
C SER A 3 -35.46 -28.97 60.86
N CYS A 4 -35.01 -28.09 61.75
CA CYS A 4 -34.54 -26.73 61.37
C CYS A 4 -33.18 -26.75 60.67
N PHE A 5 -32.31 -27.68 61.03
CA PHE A 5 -30.96 -27.80 60.47
C PHE A 5 -31.00 -28.25 59.00
N GLN A 6 -31.94 -29.12 58.66
CA GLN A 6 -32.10 -29.67 57.31
C GLN A 6 -32.60 -28.61 56.31
N GLY A 7 -33.49 -27.70 56.75
CA GLY A 7 -33.96 -26.58 55.93
C GLY A 7 -32.86 -25.56 55.63
N CYS A 8 -32.00 -25.26 56.61
CA CYS A 8 -30.86 -24.36 56.40
C CYS A 8 -29.81 -24.93 55.44
N VAL A 9 -29.55 -26.24 55.49
CA VAL A 9 -28.60 -26.90 54.57
C VAL A 9 -29.14 -26.88 53.13
N PHE A 10 -30.44 -27.09 52.92
CA PHE A 10 -31.06 -26.98 51.60
C PHE A 10 -31.01 -25.56 51.04
N LEU A 11 -31.26 -24.54 51.87
CA LEU A 11 -31.17 -23.14 51.45
C LEU A 11 -29.72 -22.74 51.08
N LEU A 12 -28.72 -23.18 51.86
CA LEU A 12 -27.31 -22.96 51.55
C LEU A 12 -26.88 -23.68 50.27
N ALA A 13 -27.33 -24.92 50.04
CA ALA A 13 -27.04 -25.66 48.82
C ALA A 13 -27.65 -24.98 47.58
N MET A 14 -28.86 -24.42 47.68
CA MET A 14 -29.50 -23.68 46.59
C MET A 14 -28.80 -22.34 46.30
N VAL A 15 -28.32 -21.64 47.33
CA VAL A 15 -27.52 -20.40 47.17
C VAL A 15 -26.15 -20.70 46.56
N VAL A 16 -25.49 -21.78 46.98
CA VAL A 16 -24.23 -22.22 46.36
C VAL A 16 -24.45 -22.64 44.91
N LEU A 17 -25.55 -23.34 44.56
CA LEU A 17 -25.89 -23.65 43.17
C LEU A 17 -26.19 -22.39 42.34
N ALA A 18 -26.90 -21.41 42.89
CA ALA A 18 -27.20 -20.15 42.21
C ALA A 18 -25.97 -19.24 42.05
N LEU A 19 -24.98 -19.34 42.95
CA LEU A 19 -23.70 -18.64 42.85
C LEU A 19 -22.65 -19.40 42.01
N SER A 20 -22.83 -20.70 41.80
CA SER A 20 -21.95 -21.57 40.99
C SER A 20 -22.48 -21.86 39.59
N THR A 21 -23.68 -21.40 39.24
CA THR A 21 -24.03 -21.20 37.84
C THR A 21 -23.18 -20.05 37.32
N PRO A 22 -22.15 -20.29 36.49
CA PRO A 22 -21.48 -19.18 35.83
C PRO A 22 -22.58 -18.46 35.05
N CYS A 23 -22.71 -17.15 35.22
CA CYS A 23 -23.39 -16.33 34.23
C CYS A 23 -22.62 -16.54 32.94
N SER A 24 -23.04 -17.52 32.14
CA SER A 24 -22.64 -17.69 30.77
C SER A 24 -23.27 -16.57 29.96
N HIS A 25 -22.92 -15.32 30.29
CA HIS A 25 -22.68 -14.35 29.25
C HIS A 25 -21.44 -14.88 28.51
N ALA A 26 -21.64 -15.92 27.69
CA ALA A 26 -20.87 -16.03 26.48
C ALA A 26 -21.12 -14.70 25.78
N LEU A 27 -20.18 -13.76 25.94
CA LEU A 27 -20.02 -12.67 25.00
C LEU A 27 -19.95 -13.39 23.66
N ARG A 28 -21.08 -13.43 22.96
CA ARG A 28 -21.12 -13.76 21.56
C ARG A 28 -20.18 -12.73 20.97
N ILE A 29 -18.92 -13.12 20.73
CA ILE A 29 -18.04 -12.34 19.87
C ILE A 29 -18.72 -12.46 18.52
N VAL A 30 -19.66 -11.55 18.27
CA VAL A 30 -20.27 -11.38 16.97
C VAL A 30 -19.12 -10.86 16.13
N LYS A 31 -18.40 -11.78 15.46
CA LYS A 31 -17.42 -11.39 14.47
C LYS A 31 -18.14 -10.43 13.53
N PRO A 32 -17.65 -9.19 13.37
CA PRO A 32 -18.29 -8.23 12.49
C PRO A 32 -18.47 -8.88 11.13
N LYS A 33 -19.66 -8.75 10.53
CA LYS A 33 -19.93 -9.38 9.25
C LYS A 33 -19.06 -8.71 8.18
N THR A 34 -18.00 -9.39 7.77
CA THR A 34 -17.13 -8.92 6.67
C THR A 34 -17.94 -8.85 5.38
N ARG A 35 -17.89 -7.68 4.74
CA ARG A 35 -18.46 -7.39 3.43
C ARG A 35 -17.32 -7.35 2.41
N THR A 36 -17.63 -7.74 1.17
CA THR A 36 -16.71 -7.70 0.05
C THR A 36 -17.44 -7.15 -1.16
N SER A 37 -16.80 -6.25 -1.90
CA SER A 37 -17.25 -5.80 -3.22
C SER A 37 -16.09 -5.76 -4.19
N VAL A 38 -16.43 -5.99 -5.46
CA VAL A 38 -15.53 -5.90 -6.59
C VAL A 38 -16.01 -4.73 -7.45
N PHE A 39 -15.08 -3.86 -7.82
CA PHE A 39 -15.31 -2.69 -8.65
C PHE A 39 -14.34 -2.70 -9.82
N VAL A 40 -14.62 -1.87 -10.82
CA VAL A 40 -13.82 -1.74 -12.04
C VAL A 40 -13.63 -0.24 -12.31
N SER A 41 -12.41 0.16 -12.66
CA SER A 41 -12.11 1.54 -13.06
C SER A 41 -12.82 1.90 -14.37
N PRO A 42 -12.82 3.18 -14.77
CA PRO A 42 -13.02 3.53 -16.18
C PRO A 42 -11.97 2.84 -17.07
N LYS A 43 -12.31 2.73 -18.35
CA LYS A 43 -11.47 2.11 -19.37
C LYS A 43 -10.23 2.95 -19.65
N PHE A 44 -9.07 2.31 -19.72
CA PHE A 44 -7.89 2.87 -20.40
C PHE A 44 -7.53 2.01 -21.61
N VAL A 45 -6.89 2.62 -22.61
CA VAL A 45 -6.55 1.96 -23.86
C VAL A 45 -5.05 2.00 -24.04
N LEU A 46 -4.47 0.83 -24.34
CA LEU A 46 -3.05 0.72 -24.63
C LEU A 46 -2.83 0.09 -26.01
N GLU A 47 -1.84 0.59 -26.72
CA GLU A 47 -1.19 -0.05 -27.86
C GLU A 47 0.28 -0.39 -27.53
N PRO A 48 0.96 -1.24 -28.32
CA PRO A 48 2.34 -1.63 -28.06
C PRO A 48 3.27 -0.46 -27.73
N GLY A 49 3.95 -0.54 -26.58
CA GLY A 49 4.86 0.48 -26.08
C GLY A 49 4.18 1.65 -25.35
N SER A 50 2.88 1.88 -25.54
CA SER A 50 2.22 3.06 -24.97
C SER A 50 2.08 2.98 -23.46
N VAL A 51 1.96 4.17 -22.85
CA VAL A 51 1.77 4.36 -21.41
C VAL A 51 0.41 4.99 -21.14
N ALA A 52 -0.30 4.44 -20.17
CA ALA A 52 -1.47 5.04 -19.56
C ALA A 52 -1.12 5.40 -18.12
N ASP A 53 -1.19 6.68 -17.76
CA ASP A 53 -1.06 7.17 -16.39
C ASP A 53 -2.31 8.02 -16.08
N LYS A 54 -3.36 7.33 -15.61
CA LYS A 54 -4.73 7.87 -15.54
C LYS A 54 -5.15 8.12 -14.11
N ASN A 55 -5.71 9.30 -13.85
CA ASN A 55 -6.37 9.65 -12.60
C ASN A 55 -7.89 9.54 -12.77
N TYR A 56 -8.53 8.78 -11.88
CA TYR A 56 -9.98 8.63 -11.82
C TYR A 56 -10.48 9.15 -10.47
N TYR A 57 -11.32 10.18 -10.52
CA TYR A 57 -11.90 10.82 -9.33
C TYR A 57 -13.28 10.23 -8.99
N ASP A 58 -13.68 10.36 -7.72
CA ASP A 58 -14.91 9.80 -7.14
C ASP A 58 -15.20 8.36 -7.59
N VAL A 59 -14.18 7.49 -7.57
CA VAL A 59 -14.38 6.09 -7.97
C VAL A 59 -15.31 5.37 -6.99
N ASN A 60 -16.00 4.35 -7.50
CA ASN A 60 -16.85 3.51 -6.66
C ASN A 60 -16.06 2.87 -5.51
N PHE A 61 -16.41 3.24 -4.29
CA PHE A 61 -15.75 2.72 -3.10
C PHE A 61 -16.80 2.46 -2.01
N PRO A 62 -16.60 1.50 -1.09
CA PRO A 62 -17.54 1.26 0.01
C PRO A 62 -17.79 2.55 0.82
N ARG A 63 -19.06 2.93 0.96
CA ARG A 63 -19.49 4.14 1.69
C ARG A 63 -20.00 3.82 3.09
N GLY A 64 -19.97 4.84 3.96
CA GLY A 64 -20.37 4.76 5.36
C GLY A 64 -19.17 4.75 6.31
N HIS A 65 -19.42 4.80 7.61
CA HIS A 65 -18.38 4.67 8.63
C HIS A 65 -18.00 3.20 8.75
N ILE A 66 -16.84 2.84 8.20
CA ILE A 66 -16.41 1.45 8.04
C ILE A 66 -14.93 1.29 8.39
N ALA A 67 -14.52 0.04 8.61
CA ALA A 67 -13.12 -0.33 8.73
C ALA A 67 -12.70 -1.18 7.54
N ILE A 68 -11.75 -0.69 6.74
CA ILE A 68 -11.20 -1.47 5.62
C ILE A 68 -10.30 -2.58 6.18
N LYS A 69 -10.49 -3.78 5.61
CA LYS A 69 -9.86 -5.03 6.01
C LYS A 69 -8.90 -5.58 4.95
N SER A 70 -9.06 -5.20 3.69
CA SER A 70 -8.07 -5.45 2.62
C SER A 70 -8.47 -4.68 1.37
N PHE A 71 -7.49 -4.35 0.53
CA PHE A 71 -7.70 -3.78 -0.80
C PHE A 71 -6.72 -4.45 -1.77
N ASN A 72 -7.22 -4.99 -2.88
CA ASN A 72 -6.38 -5.63 -3.92
C ASN A 72 -6.77 -5.11 -5.30
N GLY A 73 -5.80 -4.86 -6.17
CA GLY A 73 -5.99 -4.45 -7.56
C GLY A 73 -5.54 -5.54 -8.55
N GLU A 74 -6.09 -5.53 -9.77
CA GLU A 74 -5.70 -6.42 -10.87
C GLU A 74 -6.04 -5.75 -12.20
N VAL A 75 -5.10 -5.77 -13.16
CA VAL A 75 -5.38 -5.29 -14.52
C VAL A 75 -6.05 -6.42 -15.31
N ILE A 76 -7.19 -6.10 -15.92
CA ILE A 76 -8.01 -7.06 -16.67
C ILE A 76 -8.32 -6.55 -18.09
N ASP A 77 -8.57 -7.49 -19.01
CA ASP A 77 -9.19 -7.22 -20.31
C ASP A 77 -10.71 -7.00 -20.23
N GLU A 78 -11.36 -6.82 -21.38
CA GLU A 78 -12.81 -6.65 -21.53
C GLU A 78 -13.60 -7.89 -21.07
N GLU A 79 -13.00 -9.07 -21.19
CA GLU A 79 -13.57 -10.34 -20.74
C GLU A 79 -13.37 -10.60 -19.23
N GLY A 80 -12.59 -9.75 -18.55
CA GLY A 80 -12.32 -9.85 -17.12
C GLY A 80 -11.14 -10.76 -16.73
N ASN A 81 -10.34 -11.19 -17.71
CA ASN A 81 -9.15 -12.00 -17.49
C ASN A 81 -7.97 -11.13 -17.03
N PRO A 82 -7.19 -11.59 -16.03
CA PRO A 82 -5.94 -10.94 -15.65
C PRO A 82 -4.93 -10.88 -16.79
N ILE A 83 -4.21 -9.75 -16.91
CA ILE A 83 -3.18 -9.57 -17.94
C ILE A 83 -1.77 -9.87 -17.40
N PRO A 84 -0.97 -10.70 -18.07
CA PRO A 84 0.41 -10.92 -17.67
C PRO A 84 1.28 -9.65 -17.71
N LEU A 85 2.17 -9.47 -16.74
CA LEU A 85 3.08 -8.31 -16.60
C LEU A 85 4.05 -8.13 -17.77
N HIS A 86 4.36 -9.23 -18.47
CA HIS A 86 5.18 -9.21 -19.68
C HIS A 86 4.41 -8.76 -20.94
N GLU A 87 3.10 -8.53 -20.83
CA GLU A 87 2.27 -7.92 -21.86
C GLU A 87 1.87 -6.49 -21.47
N THR A 88 1.27 -6.33 -20.29
CA THR A 88 0.97 -5.02 -19.71
C THR A 88 1.53 -4.98 -18.31
N TYR A 89 2.59 -4.21 -18.14
CA TYR A 89 3.21 -4.00 -16.84
C TYR A 89 2.40 -2.97 -16.07
N LEU A 90 1.75 -3.41 -14.99
CA LEU A 90 1.14 -2.51 -14.01
C LEU A 90 2.26 -1.89 -13.18
N HIS A 91 2.76 -0.73 -13.61
CA HIS A 91 3.85 -0.07 -12.92
C HIS A 91 3.42 0.34 -11.51
N HIS A 92 2.26 0.96 -11.37
CA HIS A 92 1.61 1.14 -10.08
C HIS A 92 0.13 1.42 -10.24
N TRP A 93 -0.60 1.21 -9.15
CA TRP A 93 -1.90 1.79 -8.94
C TRP A 93 -1.88 2.38 -7.54
N VAL A 94 -2.46 3.55 -7.33
CA VAL A 94 -2.53 4.17 -6.00
C VAL A 94 -3.94 4.66 -5.73
N VAL A 95 -4.37 4.52 -4.48
CA VAL A 95 -5.68 4.95 -4.03
C VAL A 95 -5.51 6.01 -2.94
N GLY A 96 -6.01 7.21 -3.24
CA GLY A 96 -5.96 8.37 -2.37
C GLY A 96 -7.34 8.74 -1.83
N ARG A 97 -7.41 9.19 -0.57
CA ARG A 97 -8.62 9.71 0.04
C ARG A 97 -8.65 11.22 -0.09
N TYR A 98 -9.80 11.81 -0.39
CA TYR A 98 -9.96 13.26 -0.39
C TYR A 98 -11.37 13.70 0.03
N TYR A 99 -11.50 14.96 0.43
CA TYR A 99 -12.78 15.62 0.63
C TYR A 99 -13.10 16.47 -0.60
N GLY A 100 -14.17 16.11 -1.30
CA GLY A 100 -14.71 16.88 -2.41
C GLY A 100 -15.87 17.73 -1.93
N ARG A 101 -15.95 18.99 -2.35
CA ARG A 101 -17.09 19.86 -2.01
C ARG A 101 -18.38 19.26 -2.57
N THR A 102 -19.44 19.24 -1.76
CA THR A 102 -20.74 18.70 -2.19
C THR A 102 -21.24 19.43 -3.45
N GLY A 103 -21.62 18.65 -4.47
CA GLY A 103 -22.08 19.16 -5.77
C GLY A 103 -20.96 19.59 -6.73
N PHE A 104 -19.70 19.57 -6.31
CA PHE A 104 -18.57 19.70 -7.23
C PHE A 104 -18.39 18.40 -8.03
N VAL A 105 -18.08 18.55 -9.32
CA VAL A 105 -17.78 17.45 -10.24
C VAL A 105 -16.38 17.67 -10.77
N GLU A 106 -15.51 16.70 -10.56
CA GLU A 106 -14.13 16.73 -10.99
C GLU A 106 -14.03 16.66 -12.52
N PRO A 107 -13.23 17.53 -13.17
CA PRO A 107 -12.99 17.43 -14.60
C PRO A 107 -12.23 16.12 -14.92
N GLU A 108 -12.58 15.49 -16.04
CA GLU A 108 -12.09 14.16 -16.41
C GLU A 108 -10.56 14.10 -16.64
N GLU A 109 -9.96 15.19 -17.11
CA GLU A 109 -8.52 15.28 -17.40
C GLU A 109 -7.76 16.15 -16.39
N ALA A 110 -8.39 16.54 -15.28
CA ALA A 110 -7.74 17.37 -14.28
C ALA A 110 -6.59 16.61 -13.61
N ARG A 111 -5.45 17.29 -13.46
CA ARG A 111 -4.37 16.85 -12.60
C ARG A 111 -4.67 17.27 -11.17
N PHE A 112 -4.01 16.62 -10.22
CA PHE A 112 -4.14 16.93 -8.81
C PHE A 112 -3.86 18.41 -8.48
N ASP A 113 -2.86 19.00 -9.15
CA ASP A 113 -2.46 20.39 -8.99
C ASP A 113 -3.40 21.42 -9.65
N ASP A 114 -4.36 20.96 -10.45
CA ASP A 114 -5.33 21.84 -11.12
C ASP A 114 -6.48 22.25 -10.18
N PHE A 115 -6.68 21.53 -9.07
CA PHE A 115 -7.79 21.78 -8.16
C PHE A 115 -7.50 22.92 -7.18
N GLN A 116 -8.51 23.75 -6.95
CA GLN A 116 -8.49 24.67 -5.82
C GLN A 116 -8.72 23.90 -4.52
N ARG A 117 -7.96 24.25 -3.47
CA ARG A 117 -8.10 23.65 -2.14
C ARG A 117 -9.51 23.76 -1.54
N SER A 118 -10.32 24.72 -2.02
CA SER A 118 -11.71 24.88 -1.61
C SER A 118 -12.64 23.80 -2.18
N ASP A 119 -12.34 23.23 -3.33
CA ASP A 119 -13.20 22.23 -3.97
C ASP A 119 -12.68 20.80 -3.73
N PHE A 120 -11.38 20.67 -3.45
CA PHE A 120 -10.69 19.41 -3.24
C PHE A 120 -9.66 19.52 -2.12
N ALA A 121 -9.76 18.65 -1.11
CA ALA A 121 -8.78 18.57 -0.04
C ALA A 121 -8.30 17.13 0.14
N PHE A 122 -7.05 16.87 -0.24
CA PHE A 122 -6.45 15.54 -0.11
C PHE A 122 -6.22 15.17 1.35
N VAL A 123 -6.63 13.96 1.72
CA VAL A 123 -6.48 13.41 3.06
C VAL A 123 -5.30 12.44 3.03
N ARG A 124 -4.15 12.92 3.49
CA ARG A 124 -2.90 12.16 3.53
C ARG A 124 -2.95 11.04 4.57
N ASN A 125 -2.11 10.02 4.39
CA ASN A 125 -1.78 9.07 5.45
C ASN A 125 -0.95 9.74 6.58
N SER A 126 -0.53 8.97 7.58
CA SER A 126 0.21 9.46 8.74
C SER A 126 1.74 9.53 8.53
N GLY A 127 2.21 9.24 7.32
CA GLY A 127 3.63 9.28 6.94
C GLY A 127 4.26 10.67 7.00
N VAL A 128 5.59 10.69 7.01
CA VAL A 128 6.38 11.92 7.24
C VAL A 128 6.70 12.71 5.97
N CYS A 129 6.56 12.09 4.80
CA CYS A 129 6.87 12.74 3.53
C CYS A 129 6.05 14.03 3.38
N GLN A 130 6.71 15.12 2.99
CA GLN A 130 6.07 16.42 2.81
C GLN A 130 5.51 16.59 1.39
N GLY A 131 4.71 17.65 1.19
CA GLY A 131 4.04 17.92 -0.09
C GLY A 131 2.90 16.94 -0.36
N ASP A 132 2.72 16.55 -1.62
CA ASP A 132 1.74 15.54 -2.06
C ASP A 132 2.37 14.14 -2.27
N THR A 133 3.63 13.96 -1.85
CA THR A 133 4.40 12.72 -2.03
C THR A 133 3.97 11.62 -1.08
N ASN A 134 3.82 10.38 -1.58
CA ASN A 134 3.55 9.17 -0.79
C ASN A 134 2.37 9.28 0.20
N GLY A 135 1.35 10.09 -0.13
CA GLY A 135 0.19 10.33 0.75
C GLY A 135 -0.98 9.36 0.54
N GLN A 136 -0.84 8.38 -0.36
CA GLN A 136 -1.84 7.37 -0.67
C GLN A 136 -2.14 6.43 0.51
N TYR A 137 -3.29 5.77 0.45
CA TYR A 137 -3.73 4.80 1.47
C TYR A 137 -3.45 3.36 1.04
N PHE A 138 -3.57 3.08 -0.26
CA PHE A 138 -3.37 1.75 -0.83
C PHE A 138 -2.64 1.84 -2.16
N GLY A 139 -2.08 0.70 -2.56
CA GLY A 139 -1.50 0.51 -3.88
C GLY A 139 -0.03 0.94 -3.92
N LEU A 140 0.77 0.14 -4.61
CA LEU A 140 2.22 0.33 -4.74
C LEU A 140 2.75 -0.19 -6.09
N GLY A 141 2.35 -1.37 -6.58
CA GLY A 141 2.87 -1.87 -7.85
C GLY A 141 2.29 -3.18 -8.40
N SER A 142 3.08 -3.82 -9.25
CA SER A 142 2.80 -5.11 -9.88
C SER A 142 2.80 -6.30 -8.90
N GLU A 143 3.36 -6.12 -7.71
CA GLU A 143 3.46 -7.12 -6.65
C GLU A 143 2.11 -7.48 -6.01
N THR A 144 1.01 -6.86 -6.41
CA THR A 144 -0.29 -6.99 -5.73
C THR A 144 -0.86 -8.43 -5.70
N ARG A 145 -0.42 -9.35 -6.56
CA ARG A 145 -1.04 -10.68 -6.73
C ARG A 145 -0.68 -11.68 -5.65
N ARG A 146 0.55 -11.64 -5.14
CA ARG A 146 1.05 -12.52 -4.08
C ARG A 146 1.44 -11.78 -2.81
N THR A 147 1.00 -10.53 -2.68
CA THR A 147 1.15 -9.73 -1.47
C THR A 147 -0.13 -9.82 -0.66
N ASP A 148 -0.03 -10.29 0.58
CA ASP A 148 -1.17 -10.29 1.48
C ASP A 148 -1.44 -8.86 1.99
N THR A 149 -2.69 -8.41 1.89
CA THR A 149 -3.12 -7.05 2.27
C THR A 149 -4.12 -7.07 3.41
N GLN A 150 -4.27 -8.20 4.10
CA GLN A 150 -5.22 -8.37 5.17
C GLN A 150 -4.86 -7.51 6.39
N VAL A 151 -5.81 -6.71 6.87
CA VAL A 151 -5.71 -6.08 8.20
C VAL A 151 -6.27 -7.07 9.22
N PRO A 152 -5.48 -7.57 10.19
CA PRO A 152 -5.95 -8.58 11.15
C PRO A 152 -7.00 -8.00 12.10
N ASP A 153 -7.88 -8.84 12.65
CA ASP A 153 -8.81 -8.43 13.70
C ASP A 153 -8.05 -8.19 15.03
N PRO A 154 -8.49 -7.25 15.87
CA PRO A 154 -9.65 -6.35 15.71
C PRO A 154 -9.29 -5.02 15.04
N PHE A 155 -8.18 -4.95 14.32
CA PHE A 155 -7.67 -3.71 13.73
C PHE A 155 -8.40 -3.36 12.42
N GLY A 156 -8.41 -2.09 12.03
CA GLY A 156 -8.97 -1.69 10.75
C GLY A 156 -8.61 -0.27 10.35
N ILE A 157 -8.51 -0.02 9.05
CA ILE A 157 -8.26 1.32 8.51
C ILE A 157 -9.61 2.06 8.50
N GLU A 158 -9.76 3.07 9.36
CA GLU A 158 -11.00 3.83 9.53
C GLU A 158 -11.23 4.78 8.36
N VAL A 159 -12.41 4.71 7.75
CA VAL A 159 -12.84 5.61 6.67
C VAL A 159 -14.31 5.99 6.84
N GLY A 160 -14.72 7.10 6.22
CA GLY A 160 -16.09 7.59 6.28
C GLY A 160 -16.60 8.01 7.66
N ASN A 161 -15.71 8.36 8.59
CA ASN A 161 -16.09 8.86 9.91
C ASN A 161 -16.72 10.26 9.77
N PRO A 162 -18.03 10.43 10.04
CA PRO A 162 -18.72 11.71 9.82
C PRO A 162 -18.24 12.83 10.75
N ALA A 163 -17.55 12.51 11.86
CA ALA A 163 -17.02 13.51 12.79
C ALA A 163 -15.80 14.25 12.25
N VAL A 164 -15.12 13.71 11.22
CA VAL A 164 -13.90 14.32 10.65
C VAL A 164 -14.10 14.87 9.24
N VAL A 165 -15.25 14.62 8.61
CA VAL A 165 -15.59 15.19 7.30
C VAL A 165 -16.03 16.64 7.48
N PRO A 166 -15.40 17.63 6.82
CA PRO A 166 -15.79 19.03 6.94
C PRO A 166 -17.22 19.29 6.44
N ALA A 167 -17.90 20.26 7.05
CA ALA A 167 -19.25 20.65 6.63
C ALA A 167 -19.26 21.14 5.16
N GLY A 168 -20.18 20.60 4.35
CA GLY A 168 -20.28 20.92 2.91
C GLY A 168 -19.34 20.11 2.02
N TYR A 169 -18.70 19.07 2.56
CA TYR A 169 -17.85 18.14 1.82
C TYR A 169 -18.32 16.69 1.95
N GLU A 170 -17.91 15.88 1.00
CA GLU A 170 -18.08 14.44 0.97
C GLU A 170 -16.72 13.76 0.88
N GLU A 171 -16.57 12.63 1.56
CA GLU A 171 -15.41 11.77 1.34
C GLU A 171 -15.51 11.04 0.01
N ARG A 172 -14.44 11.13 -0.78
CA ARG A 172 -14.29 10.55 -2.12
C ARG A 172 -12.92 9.91 -2.26
N TRP A 173 -12.77 9.12 -3.32
CA TRP A 173 -11.58 8.32 -3.57
C TRP A 173 -11.03 8.59 -4.96
N LEU A 174 -9.73 8.86 -5.01
CA LEU A 174 -8.93 8.98 -6.23
C LEU A 174 -8.27 7.63 -6.48
N LEU A 175 -8.36 7.13 -7.71
CA LEU A 175 -7.59 6.00 -8.20
C LEU A 175 -6.66 6.49 -9.31
N ASN A 176 -5.35 6.34 -9.13
CA ASN A 176 -4.39 6.48 -10.21
C ASN A 176 -3.96 5.08 -10.70
N VAL A 177 -3.87 4.92 -12.02
CA VAL A 177 -3.41 3.68 -12.66
C VAL A 177 -2.33 4.04 -13.68
N HIS A 178 -1.12 3.56 -13.42
CA HIS A 178 0.02 3.67 -14.32
C HIS A 178 0.38 2.30 -14.89
N ALA A 179 0.14 2.11 -16.18
CA ALA A 179 0.35 0.85 -16.89
C ALA A 179 1.08 1.08 -18.23
N ILE A 180 1.97 0.14 -18.56
CA ILE A 180 2.85 0.21 -19.73
C ILE A 180 2.64 -1.06 -20.56
N ASP A 181 2.30 -0.91 -21.83
CA ASP A 181 2.25 -2.04 -22.76
C ASP A 181 3.67 -2.39 -23.21
N THR A 182 4.17 -3.54 -22.78
CA THR A 182 5.55 -3.97 -23.07
C THR A 182 5.62 -4.92 -24.26
N ARG A 183 4.49 -5.21 -24.93
CA ARG A 183 4.46 -6.09 -26.09
C ARG A 183 5.28 -5.48 -27.22
N GLY A 184 6.24 -6.26 -27.73
CA GLY A 184 7.10 -5.83 -28.82
C GLY A 184 8.15 -4.78 -28.44
N ALA A 185 8.30 -4.41 -27.16
CA ALA A 185 9.34 -3.51 -26.70
C ALA A 185 10.74 -3.96 -27.16
N GLU A 186 11.59 -3.00 -27.56
CA GLU A 186 12.99 -3.30 -27.87
C GLU A 186 13.75 -3.77 -26.62
N ASN A 187 13.45 -3.14 -25.49
CA ASN A 187 13.98 -3.47 -24.18
C ASN A 187 12.85 -3.40 -23.15
N GLY A 188 12.26 -4.55 -22.82
CA GLY A 188 11.12 -4.63 -21.89
C GLY A 188 11.43 -4.08 -20.50
N LEU A 189 12.56 -4.48 -19.91
CA LEU A 189 12.98 -3.99 -18.60
C LEU A 189 13.22 -2.47 -18.60
N GLY A 190 13.89 -1.96 -19.64
CA GLY A 190 14.10 -0.52 -19.78
C GLY A 190 12.79 0.26 -19.93
N CYS A 191 11.77 -0.30 -20.58
CA CYS A 191 10.44 0.31 -20.60
C CYS A 191 9.82 0.36 -19.21
N THR A 192 9.87 -0.74 -18.44
CA THR A 192 9.30 -0.80 -17.09
C THR A 192 10.04 0.08 -16.07
N GLU A 193 11.33 0.35 -16.31
CA GLU A 193 12.17 1.29 -15.55
C GLU A 193 12.09 2.73 -16.08
N CYS A 194 11.19 2.99 -17.03
CA CYS A 194 10.94 4.31 -17.58
C CYS A 194 12.19 5.00 -18.14
N ARG A 195 13.08 4.26 -18.80
CA ARG A 195 14.31 4.81 -19.39
C ARG A 195 14.02 5.84 -20.48
N CYS A 196 14.45 7.08 -20.27
CA CYS A 196 14.08 8.23 -21.11
C CYS A 196 14.50 8.06 -22.58
N ASP A 197 15.61 7.36 -22.85
CA ASP A 197 16.09 7.10 -24.21
C ASP A 197 15.16 6.16 -25.00
N LEU A 198 14.42 5.29 -24.32
CA LEU A 198 13.44 4.41 -24.95
C LEU A 198 12.12 5.12 -25.22
N TYR A 199 11.75 6.11 -24.42
CA TYR A 199 10.54 6.92 -24.63
C TYR A 199 10.77 8.12 -25.56
N ASN A 200 12.02 8.43 -25.89
CA ASN A 200 12.41 9.57 -26.73
C ASN A 200 11.83 10.92 -26.22
N VAL A 201 11.92 11.13 -24.91
CA VAL A 201 11.42 12.34 -24.23
C VAL A 201 12.57 13.16 -23.65
N SER A 202 12.40 14.48 -23.68
CA SER A 202 13.34 15.44 -23.07
C SER A 202 12.68 16.40 -22.09
N THR A 203 11.35 16.29 -21.93
CA THR A 203 10.53 17.07 -21.00
C THR A 203 9.63 16.15 -20.18
N ASP A 204 9.28 16.58 -18.97
CA ASP A 204 8.29 15.91 -18.13
C ASP A 204 6.85 16.16 -18.59
N SER A 205 5.87 15.62 -17.84
CA SER A 205 4.44 15.74 -18.14
C SER A 205 3.88 17.17 -18.05
N ARG A 206 4.65 18.14 -17.56
CA ARG A 206 4.31 19.57 -17.55
C ARG A 206 5.04 20.35 -18.65
N GLY A 207 5.74 19.65 -19.54
CA GLY A 207 6.57 20.25 -20.58
C GLY A 207 7.85 20.90 -20.05
N GLN A 208 8.24 20.65 -18.79
CA GLN A 208 9.48 21.19 -18.25
C GLN A 208 10.67 20.32 -18.66
N PRO A 209 11.82 20.91 -19.03
CA PRO A 209 13.01 20.13 -19.38
C PRO A 209 13.43 19.18 -18.26
N LEU A 210 13.81 17.96 -18.64
CA LEU A 210 14.39 17.01 -17.70
C LEU A 210 15.73 17.54 -17.16
N ARG A 211 16.01 17.27 -15.88
CA ARG A 211 17.28 17.66 -15.27
C ARG A 211 18.45 16.96 -16.00
N PRO A 212 19.62 17.60 -16.13
CA PRO A 212 20.80 16.96 -16.71
C PRO A 212 21.12 15.63 -16.01
N GLY A 213 21.37 14.59 -16.79
CA GLY A 213 21.71 13.26 -16.28
C GLY A 213 20.55 12.42 -15.75
N TYR A 214 19.28 12.86 -15.91
CA TYR A 214 18.12 12.02 -15.61
C TYR A 214 17.95 10.94 -16.68
N LYS A 215 18.31 9.69 -16.33
CA LYS A 215 18.35 8.55 -17.27
C LYS A 215 17.01 7.83 -17.40
N GLY A 216 16.20 7.80 -16.33
CA GLY A 216 14.91 7.12 -16.31
C GLY A 216 14.15 7.40 -15.02
N GLY A 217 12.87 7.02 -15.02
CA GLY A 217 11.95 7.17 -13.89
C GLY A 217 10.66 7.90 -14.26
N LEU A 218 9.90 8.29 -13.22
CA LEU A 218 8.56 8.89 -13.26
C LEU A 218 8.38 10.02 -14.27
N ARG A 219 9.43 10.77 -14.60
CA ARG A 219 9.33 11.90 -15.54
C ARG A 219 9.40 11.51 -17.00
N CYS A 220 9.65 10.23 -17.31
CA CYS A 220 9.89 9.77 -18.68
C CYS A 220 8.79 8.87 -19.26
N CYS A 221 7.92 8.32 -18.41
CA CYS A 221 6.81 7.44 -18.79
C CYS A 221 5.48 8.03 -18.29
N TYR A 222 5.17 9.27 -18.65
CA TYR A 222 3.87 9.85 -18.33
C TYR A 222 2.81 9.48 -19.37
N ASP A 223 1.54 9.77 -19.07
CA ASP A 223 0.41 9.45 -19.92
C ASP A 223 0.62 9.88 -21.39
N GLY A 224 0.34 8.96 -22.31
CA GLY A 224 0.45 9.19 -23.75
C GLY A 224 1.87 9.09 -24.32
N THR A 225 2.90 8.88 -23.50
CA THR A 225 4.23 8.51 -24.00
C THR A 225 4.24 7.08 -24.54
N GLN A 226 5.26 6.76 -25.36
CA GLN A 226 5.39 5.44 -25.96
C GLN A 226 6.84 4.97 -25.89
N CYS A 227 7.06 3.84 -25.22
CA CYS A 227 8.33 3.13 -25.24
C CYS A 227 8.60 2.56 -26.63
N ARG A 228 9.85 2.59 -27.05
CA ARG A 228 10.28 2.08 -28.35
C ARG A 228 9.98 0.58 -28.50
N VAL A 229 9.30 0.25 -29.59
CA VAL A 229 8.98 -1.11 -30.01
C VAL A 229 9.83 -1.53 -31.21
N LYS A 230 10.07 -2.84 -31.35
CA LYS A 230 10.85 -3.42 -32.44
C LYS A 230 10.22 -3.07 -33.79
N GLN A 231 11.06 -2.71 -34.76
CA GLN A 231 10.61 -2.37 -36.11
C GLN A 231 9.75 -3.50 -36.70
N GLY A 232 8.58 -3.15 -37.23
CA GLY A 232 7.63 -4.09 -37.84
C GLY A 232 6.72 -4.81 -36.84
N PHE A 233 6.83 -4.57 -35.53
CA PHE A 233 5.87 -5.09 -34.56
C PHE A 233 4.55 -4.31 -34.65
N ASN A 234 3.51 -4.97 -35.16
CA ASN A 234 2.16 -4.44 -35.22
C ASN A 234 1.27 -5.21 -34.23
N GLY A 235 1.08 -4.66 -33.03
CA GLY A 235 0.14 -5.20 -32.06
C GLY A 235 -1.18 -4.42 -32.05
N VAL A 236 -2.26 -5.10 -31.66
CA VAL A 236 -3.59 -4.49 -31.55
C VAL A 236 -3.73 -3.64 -30.29
N LYS A 237 -4.54 -2.59 -30.38
CA LYS A 237 -5.04 -1.84 -29.24
C LYS A 237 -5.83 -2.75 -28.30
N ARG A 238 -5.69 -2.54 -27.00
CA ARG A 238 -6.43 -3.25 -25.96
C ARG A 238 -7.15 -2.26 -25.06
N ASN A 239 -8.40 -2.59 -24.78
CA ASN A 239 -9.19 -1.95 -23.75
C ASN A 239 -8.91 -2.68 -22.44
N LEU A 240 -8.48 -1.95 -21.42
CA LEU A 240 -8.07 -2.50 -20.14
C LEU A 240 -8.73 -1.73 -19.00
N TYR A 241 -8.78 -2.39 -17.84
CA TYR A 241 -9.37 -1.85 -16.63
C TYR A 241 -8.57 -2.29 -15.41
N LEU A 242 -8.61 -1.50 -14.34
CA LEU A 242 -8.21 -1.98 -13.03
C LEU A 242 -9.46 -2.50 -12.31
N ARG A 243 -9.52 -3.81 -12.08
CA ARG A 243 -10.46 -4.44 -11.15
C ARG A 243 -9.89 -4.33 -9.75
N TYR A 244 -10.69 -3.88 -8.79
CA TYR A 244 -10.26 -3.86 -7.39
C TYR A 244 -11.31 -4.47 -6.46
N THR A 245 -10.81 -5.19 -5.46
CA THR A 245 -11.62 -5.88 -4.45
C THR A 245 -11.36 -5.27 -3.09
N VAL A 246 -12.42 -4.76 -2.46
CA VAL A 246 -12.35 -4.17 -1.12
C VAL A 246 -13.09 -5.09 -0.16
N LYS A 247 -12.46 -5.39 0.99
CA LYS A 247 -13.13 -6.03 2.13
C LYS A 247 -13.21 -5.06 3.28
N TRP A 248 -14.34 -5.03 3.97
CA TRP A 248 -14.56 -4.13 5.10
C TRP A 248 -15.58 -4.69 6.08
N VAL A 249 -15.67 -4.06 7.24
CA VAL A 249 -16.72 -4.28 8.25
C VAL A 249 -17.35 -2.93 8.59
N ASP A 250 -18.60 -2.94 9.06
CA ASP A 250 -19.20 -1.72 9.61
C ASP A 250 -18.42 -1.27 10.85
N TRP A 251 -18.21 0.03 10.99
CA TRP A 251 -17.48 0.55 12.14
C TRP A 251 -18.19 0.25 13.46
N SER A 252 -17.42 -0.06 14.50
CA SER A 252 -17.91 -0.22 15.87
C SER A 252 -16.80 0.09 16.86
N ASP A 253 -17.15 0.38 18.12
CA ASP A 253 -16.19 0.68 19.19
C ASP A 253 -15.29 -0.53 19.56
N SER A 254 -15.57 -1.71 18.99
CA SER A 254 -14.72 -2.89 19.13
C SER A 254 -13.53 -2.91 18.17
N ILE A 255 -13.55 -2.06 17.14
CA ILE A 255 -12.49 -1.97 16.13
C ILE A 255 -11.43 -0.99 16.61
N ILE A 256 -10.17 -1.39 16.45
CA ILE A 256 -9.03 -0.53 16.76
C ILE A 256 -8.54 0.12 15.46
N PRO A 257 -8.60 1.46 15.34
CA PRO A 257 -8.07 2.15 14.17
C PRO A 257 -6.57 1.93 14.06
N VAL A 258 -6.10 1.74 12.82
CA VAL A 258 -4.67 1.79 12.50
C VAL A 258 -4.35 3.01 11.66
N LYS A 259 -3.18 3.58 11.92
CA LYS A 259 -2.55 4.61 11.10
C LYS A 259 -1.70 3.95 10.02
N ILE A 260 -1.69 4.58 8.85
CA ILE A 260 -0.88 4.16 7.71
C ILE A 260 0.37 5.02 7.69
N TYR A 261 1.54 4.39 7.67
CA TYR A 261 2.81 5.06 7.40
C TYR A 261 3.43 4.46 6.15
N ILE A 262 3.90 5.33 5.25
CA ILE A 262 4.70 4.96 4.08
C ILE A 262 6.04 5.68 4.22
N PHE A 263 7.12 4.90 4.36
CA PHE A 263 8.49 5.40 4.40
C PHE A 263 9.13 5.28 3.03
N ASP A 264 10.09 6.15 2.75
CA ASP A 264 10.79 6.24 1.47
C ASP A 264 12.30 6.17 1.71
N VAL A 265 12.99 5.24 1.06
CA VAL A 265 14.45 5.09 1.22
C VAL A 265 15.24 6.29 0.65
N THR A 266 14.58 7.12 -0.15
CA THR A 266 15.16 8.33 -0.73
C THR A 266 14.96 9.57 0.12
N ASP A 267 14.22 9.46 1.22
CA ASP A 267 13.98 10.56 2.15
C ASP A 267 15.29 11.16 2.67
N LYS A 268 15.33 12.50 2.65
CA LYS A 268 16.38 13.28 3.29
C LYS A 268 15.78 14.06 4.44
N MET A 269 15.92 13.48 5.63
CA MET A 269 15.54 14.12 6.88
C MET A 269 16.49 15.29 7.18
N ASN A 270 15.97 16.51 7.22
CA ASN A 270 16.73 17.71 7.60
C ASN A 270 16.28 18.23 8.97
N ARG A 271 17.21 18.21 9.93
CA ARG A 271 17.01 18.72 11.30
C ARG A 271 17.41 20.19 11.48
N SER A 272 18.00 20.82 10.46
CA SER A 272 18.51 22.20 10.56
C SER A 272 17.49 23.29 10.20
N ALA A 273 16.28 22.91 9.77
CA ALA A 273 15.25 23.82 9.27
C ALA A 273 14.29 24.41 10.34
N GLY A 274 14.73 24.55 11.59
CA GLY A 274 13.94 25.15 12.68
C GLY A 274 13.38 24.14 13.67
N LEU A 275 12.18 24.41 14.22
CA LEU A 275 11.52 23.56 15.25
C LEU A 275 10.88 22.28 14.68
N ALA A 276 10.67 22.19 13.37
CA ALA A 276 10.04 21.05 12.71
C ALA A 276 11.06 20.30 11.83
N ILE A 277 11.00 18.97 11.83
CA ILE A 277 11.82 18.11 10.98
C ILE A 277 11.27 18.16 9.55
N GLU A 278 12.12 18.49 8.57
CA GLU A 278 11.76 18.46 7.15
C GLU A 278 12.13 17.12 6.52
N HIS A 279 11.29 16.64 5.60
CA HIS A 279 11.44 15.35 4.92
C HIS A 279 11.29 15.53 3.40
N GLU A 280 12.40 15.38 2.67
CA GLU A 280 12.45 15.46 1.21
C GLU A 280 12.42 14.05 0.59
N CYS A 281 11.23 13.45 0.54
CA CYS A 281 11.01 12.17 -0.14
C CYS A 281 11.06 12.34 -1.67
N ARG A 282 11.94 11.60 -2.34
CA ARG A 282 12.18 11.69 -3.79
C ARG A 282 11.55 10.56 -4.60
N VAL A 283 10.94 9.57 -3.93
CA VAL A 283 10.22 8.41 -4.48
C VAL A 283 11.13 7.38 -5.18
N GLU A 284 12.02 7.84 -6.06
CA GLU A 284 12.81 6.97 -6.92
C GLU A 284 14.31 7.29 -6.88
N TYR A 285 15.12 6.30 -7.24
CA TYR A 285 16.55 6.44 -7.44
C TYR A 285 17.09 5.46 -8.48
N ASP A 286 18.34 5.68 -8.91
CA ASP A 286 19.04 4.79 -9.82
C ASP A 286 20.00 3.89 -9.04
N VAL A 287 20.12 2.64 -9.47
CA VAL A 287 21.15 1.69 -9.04
C VAL A 287 22.13 1.53 -10.19
N GLU A 288 23.40 1.83 -9.96
CA GLU A 288 24.43 1.70 -11.01
C GLU A 288 25.04 0.29 -11.00
N GLU A 289 25.40 -0.21 -12.18
CA GLU A 289 26.15 -1.46 -12.29
C GLU A 289 27.51 -1.31 -11.58
N SER A 290 27.80 -2.20 -10.64
CA SER A 290 29.02 -2.15 -9.82
C SER A 290 29.88 -3.41 -9.90
N CYS A 291 29.41 -4.46 -10.55
CA CYS A 291 30.06 -5.77 -10.61
C CYS A 291 29.51 -6.62 -11.76
N SER A 292 30.29 -7.59 -12.23
CA SER A 292 29.81 -8.60 -13.19
C SER A 292 28.99 -9.68 -12.47
N ALA A 293 27.95 -10.20 -13.12
CA ALA A 293 26.99 -11.20 -12.59
C ALA A 293 27.58 -12.54 -12.10
N THR A 294 28.91 -12.67 -12.03
CA THR A 294 29.66 -13.86 -11.58
C THR A 294 30.15 -13.78 -10.13
N SER A 295 29.93 -12.66 -9.41
CA SER A 295 30.26 -12.54 -7.98
C SER A 295 29.00 -12.51 -7.12
N ASP A 296 28.98 -13.31 -6.04
CA ASP A 296 27.86 -13.42 -5.09
C ASP A 296 27.56 -12.14 -4.26
N GLU A 297 28.24 -11.01 -4.53
CA GLU A 297 28.17 -9.75 -3.75
C GLU A 297 27.61 -8.55 -4.52
N CYS A 298 26.87 -8.76 -5.62
CA CYS A 298 26.30 -7.69 -6.44
C CYS A 298 25.06 -7.02 -5.81
N VAL A 299 25.26 -6.28 -4.72
CA VAL A 299 24.20 -5.61 -3.97
C VAL A 299 24.49 -4.12 -3.81
N ASP A 300 23.58 -3.27 -4.29
CA ASP A 300 23.49 -1.87 -3.90
C ASP A 300 22.59 -1.76 -2.66
N SER A 301 23.08 -1.08 -1.62
CA SER A 301 22.36 -0.89 -0.37
C SER A 301 22.17 0.59 -0.10
N ARG A 302 20.92 0.99 0.09
CA ARG A 302 20.54 2.37 0.37
C ARG A 302 19.73 2.43 1.65
N SER A 303 19.91 3.48 2.43
CA SER A 303 19.14 3.67 3.65
C SER A 303 18.64 5.10 3.84
N SER A 304 17.55 5.22 4.58
CA SER A 304 17.03 6.48 5.11
C SER A 304 16.69 6.32 6.59
N VAL A 305 16.61 7.45 7.27
CA VAL A 305 16.25 7.52 8.69
C VAL A 305 15.04 8.42 8.87
N VAL A 306 14.10 7.99 9.69
CA VAL A 306 12.86 8.71 9.98
C VAL A 306 12.62 8.76 11.48
N THR A 307 12.24 9.92 12.02
CA THR A 307 11.82 10.04 13.41
C THR A 307 10.30 9.93 13.48
N MET A 308 9.79 8.94 14.23
CA MET A 308 8.35 8.68 14.31
C MET A 308 7.62 9.77 15.09
N PRO A 309 6.64 10.48 14.48
CA PRO A 309 5.92 11.55 15.16
C PRO A 309 5.12 11.04 16.35
N THR A 310 4.46 9.90 16.18
CA THR A 310 3.75 9.14 17.22
C THR A 310 4.05 7.67 17.00
N GLY A 311 4.46 6.98 18.07
CA GLY A 311 4.68 5.56 18.09
C GLY A 311 3.37 4.76 18.20
N GLY A 312 3.51 3.48 18.48
CA GLY A 312 2.40 2.54 18.60
C GLY A 312 2.85 1.10 18.36
N TYR A 313 1.89 0.22 18.13
CA TYR A 313 2.13 -1.20 17.89
C TYR A 313 2.05 -1.49 16.39
N VAL A 314 3.12 -2.07 15.84
CA VAL A 314 3.12 -2.50 14.43
C VAL A 314 2.19 -3.70 14.29
N ILE A 315 1.25 -3.62 13.36
CA ILE A 315 0.22 -4.64 13.10
C ILE A 315 0.48 -5.36 11.77
N TYR A 316 1.03 -4.63 10.81
CA TYR A 316 1.33 -5.10 9.47
C TYR A 316 2.51 -4.33 8.89
N GLY A 317 3.31 -4.95 8.05
CA GLY A 317 4.35 -4.28 7.28
C GLY A 317 4.64 -4.97 5.95
N VAL A 318 4.91 -4.19 4.91
CA VAL A 318 5.29 -4.68 3.58
C VAL A 318 6.10 -3.60 2.86
N ALA A 319 7.06 -4.00 2.03
CA ALA A 319 7.75 -3.09 1.15
C ALA A 319 7.20 -3.13 -0.26
N HIS A 320 7.56 -2.14 -1.06
CA HIS A 320 7.41 -2.12 -2.49
C HIS A 320 8.78 -1.89 -3.12
N GLN A 321 9.14 -2.77 -4.05
CA GLN A 321 10.36 -2.71 -4.83
C GLN A 321 10.04 -3.03 -6.30
N HIS A 322 10.81 -2.46 -7.21
CA HIS A 322 10.82 -2.78 -8.63
C HIS A 322 11.75 -3.96 -8.92
N THR A 323 11.69 -4.51 -10.14
CA THR A 323 12.60 -5.56 -10.63
C THR A 323 14.05 -5.19 -10.35
N GLY A 324 14.82 -6.14 -9.81
CA GLY A 324 16.15 -5.91 -9.27
C GLY A 324 16.17 -5.85 -7.74
N GLY A 325 15.02 -5.61 -7.09
CA GLY A 325 14.90 -5.63 -5.64
C GLY A 325 15.28 -6.99 -5.04
N ILE A 326 15.99 -6.97 -3.92
CA ILE A 326 16.46 -8.16 -3.18
C ILE A 326 15.75 -8.26 -1.83
N ARG A 327 15.66 -7.15 -1.10
CA ARG A 327 15.08 -7.06 0.24
C ARG A 327 14.93 -5.61 0.66
N SER A 328 13.87 -5.32 1.38
CA SER A 328 13.76 -4.11 2.19
C SER A 328 13.57 -4.46 3.67
N THR A 329 14.21 -3.75 4.58
CA THR A 329 14.06 -3.99 6.03
C THR A 329 13.96 -2.69 6.81
N LEU A 330 12.97 -2.64 7.70
CA LEU A 330 12.74 -1.56 8.64
C LEU A 330 13.28 -1.96 10.01
N TYR A 331 14.14 -1.11 10.57
CA TYR A 331 14.80 -1.30 11.87
C TYR A 331 14.37 -0.25 12.88
N GLY A 332 14.29 -0.65 14.14
CA GLY A 332 14.17 0.26 15.29
C GLY A 332 15.51 0.92 15.63
N GLU A 333 15.48 1.90 16.51
CA GLU A 333 16.66 2.69 16.89
C GLU A 333 17.75 1.83 17.56
N ASP A 334 17.35 0.77 18.24
CA ASP A 334 18.20 -0.24 18.89
C ASP A 334 18.72 -1.33 17.93
N GLY A 335 18.44 -1.20 16.62
CA GLY A 335 18.85 -2.14 15.59
C GLY A 335 17.97 -3.40 15.49
N ARG A 336 16.89 -3.51 16.27
CA ARG A 336 15.94 -4.63 16.12
C ARG A 336 15.23 -4.56 14.77
N VAL A 337 14.95 -5.71 14.19
CA VAL A 337 14.13 -5.79 12.97
C VAL A 337 12.65 -5.58 13.34
N LEU A 338 12.03 -4.55 12.76
CA LEU A 338 10.57 -4.34 12.86
C LEU A 338 9.85 -5.17 11.80
N CYS A 339 10.36 -5.17 10.58
CA CYS A 339 9.84 -5.97 9.49
C CYS A 339 10.89 -6.10 8.37
N SER A 340 11.05 -7.31 7.83
CA SER A 340 11.78 -7.54 6.59
C SER A 340 10.81 -8.02 5.52
N SER A 341 10.78 -7.31 4.39
CA SER A 341 9.97 -7.65 3.23
C SER A 341 10.88 -8.04 2.06
N ILE A 342 10.57 -9.17 1.42
CA ILE A 342 11.39 -9.81 0.39
C ILE A 342 10.53 -9.96 -0.87
N PRO A 343 11.02 -9.53 -2.04
CA PRO A 343 10.34 -9.76 -3.31
C PRO A 343 10.12 -11.23 -3.64
N ILE A 344 8.93 -11.51 -4.19
CA ILE A 344 8.53 -12.81 -4.73
C ILE A 344 8.55 -12.68 -6.25
N TYR A 345 9.56 -13.28 -6.87
CA TYR A 345 9.67 -13.33 -8.33
C TYR A 345 8.87 -14.50 -8.91
N GLY A 346 8.19 -14.24 -10.04
CA GLY A 346 7.52 -15.27 -10.82
C GLY A 346 8.50 -16.25 -11.48
N LYS A 347 7.99 -17.38 -11.97
CA LYS A 347 8.79 -18.46 -12.59
C LYS A 347 8.23 -18.98 -13.92
N GLY A 348 7.01 -18.60 -14.27
CA GLY A 348 6.28 -19.00 -15.46
C GLY A 348 5.91 -17.82 -16.36
N LYS A 349 4.80 -17.97 -17.09
CA LYS A 349 4.26 -16.96 -18.02
C LYS A 349 2.85 -16.51 -17.67
N GLU A 350 2.18 -17.23 -16.79
CA GLU A 350 0.81 -16.92 -16.40
C GLU A 350 0.75 -15.66 -15.54
N ALA A 351 -0.40 -14.98 -15.58
CA ALA A 351 -0.64 -13.80 -14.76
C ALA A 351 -0.47 -14.14 -13.26
N GLY A 352 0.44 -13.45 -12.59
CA GLY A 352 0.80 -13.70 -11.19
C GLY A 352 1.88 -14.75 -10.96
N ASP A 353 2.58 -15.19 -12.01
CA ASP A 353 3.77 -16.01 -11.93
C ASP A 353 4.83 -15.64 -12.98
N GLU A 354 4.85 -14.41 -13.48
CA GLU A 354 5.69 -14.00 -14.61
C GLU A 354 7.18 -13.99 -14.27
N ALA A 355 7.97 -14.80 -14.97
CA ALA A 355 9.41 -14.90 -14.78
C ALA A 355 10.11 -13.55 -14.99
N GLY A 356 10.95 -13.17 -14.04
CA GLY A 356 11.69 -11.90 -14.06
C GLY A 356 10.90 -10.69 -13.54
N TYR A 357 9.65 -10.87 -13.12
CA TYR A 357 8.83 -9.82 -12.51
C TYR A 357 8.61 -10.09 -11.03
N ILE A 358 8.52 -9.03 -10.24
CA ILE A 358 8.02 -9.10 -8.87
C ILE A 358 6.50 -9.21 -8.93
N VAL A 359 5.99 -10.36 -8.49
CA VAL A 359 4.55 -10.70 -8.47
C VAL A 359 3.98 -10.68 -7.05
N GLY A 360 4.83 -10.42 -6.05
CA GLY A 360 4.51 -10.40 -4.63
C GLY A 360 5.62 -9.82 -3.78
N MET A 361 5.30 -9.44 -2.56
CA MET A 361 6.23 -9.08 -1.49
C MET A 361 5.86 -9.85 -0.24
N SER A 362 6.85 -10.34 0.51
CA SER A 362 6.58 -10.97 1.80
C SER A 362 6.10 -9.93 2.82
N THR A 363 5.07 -10.29 3.58
CA THR A 363 4.42 -9.38 4.55
C THR A 363 4.76 -9.78 5.97
N CYS A 364 4.88 -8.80 6.86
CA CYS A 364 5.05 -9.01 8.28
C CYS A 364 3.72 -8.90 9.00
N TYR A 365 3.38 -9.93 9.77
CA TYR A 365 2.28 -9.92 10.73
C TYR A 365 2.84 -10.21 12.12
N PRO A 366 3.41 -9.20 12.79
CA PRO A 366 3.90 -9.39 14.15
C PRO A 366 2.75 -9.80 15.08
N GLN A 367 3.09 -10.58 16.11
CA GLN A 367 2.12 -10.89 17.16
C GLN A 367 1.68 -9.58 17.82
N PRO A 368 0.37 -9.35 18.05
CA PRO A 368 -0.09 -8.11 18.65
C PRO A 368 0.65 -7.79 19.96
N GLY A 369 1.33 -6.65 19.99
CA GLY A 369 2.14 -6.21 21.13
C GLY A 369 3.60 -6.63 21.13
N SER A 370 4.05 -7.49 20.21
CA SER A 370 5.46 -7.93 20.16
C SER A 370 6.40 -6.86 19.57
N ILE A 371 5.88 -5.99 18.71
CA ILE A 371 6.64 -4.90 18.09
C ILE A 371 5.98 -3.58 18.42
N LYS A 372 6.64 -2.80 19.28
CA LYS A 372 6.24 -1.44 19.64
C LYS A 372 7.27 -0.45 19.09
N ILE A 373 6.79 0.65 18.54
CA ILE A 373 7.58 1.84 18.18
C ILE A 373 7.27 2.90 19.25
N ASN A 374 8.27 3.57 19.79
CA ASN A 374 8.08 4.64 20.77
C ASN A 374 7.86 5.99 20.08
N ASP A 375 7.21 6.92 20.78
CA ASP A 375 7.11 8.31 20.32
C ASP A 375 8.51 8.90 20.14
N GLY A 376 8.78 9.50 18.99
CA GLY A 376 10.09 10.06 18.66
C GLY A 376 11.18 9.02 18.37
N GLU A 377 10.87 7.72 18.30
CA GLU A 377 11.87 6.70 17.96
C GLU A 377 12.38 6.90 16.52
N THR A 378 13.70 6.84 16.35
CA THR A 378 14.32 6.88 15.02
C THR A 378 14.29 5.49 14.39
N LEU A 379 13.63 5.36 13.24
CA LEU A 379 13.64 4.14 12.44
C LEU A 379 14.65 4.26 11.29
N THR A 380 15.22 3.14 10.89
CA THR A 380 16.09 3.06 9.71
C THR A 380 15.45 2.13 8.68
N LEU A 381 15.21 2.63 7.48
CA LEU A 381 14.80 1.82 6.33
C LEU A 381 16.03 1.48 5.50
N VAL A 382 16.22 0.21 5.17
CA VAL A 382 17.32 -0.27 4.31
C VAL A 382 16.75 -1.02 3.11
N SER A 383 17.01 -0.50 1.93
CA SER A 383 16.73 -1.11 0.63
C SER A 383 17.96 -1.82 0.10
N ASN A 384 17.78 -3.00 -0.48
CA ASN A 384 18.81 -3.72 -1.20
C ASN A 384 18.31 -4.10 -2.60
N TYR A 385 19.12 -3.78 -3.60
CA TYR A 385 18.90 -4.07 -5.01
C TYR A 385 20.10 -4.79 -5.60
N SER A 386 19.88 -5.57 -6.66
CA SER A 386 20.97 -6.10 -7.46
C SER A 386 21.66 -4.96 -8.21
N SER A 387 22.99 -4.92 -8.09
CA SER A 387 23.85 -4.01 -8.87
C SER A 387 24.60 -4.74 -9.99
N SER A 388 24.11 -5.92 -10.39
CA SER A 388 24.66 -6.71 -11.50
C SER A 388 24.42 -6.08 -12.88
N GLN A 389 23.53 -5.09 -12.93
CA GLN A 389 23.24 -4.22 -14.07
C GLN A 389 22.67 -2.90 -13.54
N THR A 390 22.71 -1.85 -14.35
CA THR A 390 22.07 -0.57 -14.01
C THR A 390 20.55 -0.72 -14.01
N HIS A 391 19.90 -0.17 -13.00
CA HIS A 391 18.45 0.01 -12.92
C HIS A 391 18.12 1.51 -12.76
N THR A 392 17.16 2.03 -13.51
CA THR A 392 16.72 3.44 -13.37
C THR A 392 15.36 3.55 -12.71
N GLY A 393 15.14 4.62 -11.94
CA GLY A 393 13.82 4.91 -11.37
C GLY A 393 13.27 3.80 -10.48
N VAL A 394 14.14 3.07 -9.76
CA VAL A 394 13.70 2.06 -8.79
C VAL A 394 13.17 2.74 -7.52
N MET A 395 12.25 2.07 -6.84
CA MET A 395 11.64 2.55 -5.61
C MET A 395 11.94 1.62 -4.44
N ASP A 396 11.99 2.16 -3.23
CA ASP A 396 11.81 1.34 -2.03
C ASP A 396 10.93 2.12 -1.06
N LEU A 397 9.65 1.74 -1.06
CA LEU A 397 8.66 2.28 -0.17
C LEU A 397 8.30 1.22 0.87
N PHE A 398 8.15 1.62 2.14
CA PHE A 398 7.82 0.69 3.21
C PHE A 398 6.52 1.09 3.90
N TYR A 399 5.49 0.27 3.71
CA TYR A 399 4.16 0.46 4.24
C TYR A 399 4.02 -0.27 5.58
N ILE A 400 3.60 0.42 6.63
CA ILE A 400 3.22 -0.21 7.91
C ILE A 400 1.86 0.28 8.41
N LEU A 401 1.18 -0.61 9.12
CA LEU A 401 0.00 -0.28 9.93
C LEU A 401 0.38 -0.23 11.40
N VAL A 402 0.04 0.87 12.05
CA VAL A 402 0.37 1.12 13.47
C VAL A 402 -0.90 1.40 14.26
N ALA A 403 -1.13 0.67 15.33
CA ALA A 403 -2.21 0.92 16.28
C ALA A 403 -1.69 1.66 17.52
N ASP A 404 -2.38 2.71 17.95
CA ASP A 404 -1.97 3.49 19.14
C ASP A 404 -2.10 2.67 20.44
N TYR A 405 -3.02 1.70 20.46
CA TYR A 405 -3.29 0.85 21.61
C TYR A 405 -3.68 -0.56 21.17
N LEU A 406 -3.59 -1.50 22.10
CA LEU A 406 -4.00 -2.89 21.91
C LEU A 406 -5.38 -3.14 22.54
N PRO A 407 -6.08 -4.21 22.15
CA PRO A 407 -7.33 -4.60 22.80
C PRO A 407 -7.08 -4.81 24.29
N LYS A 408 -7.93 -4.24 25.14
CA LYS A 408 -7.92 -4.57 26.57
C LYS A 408 -8.19 -6.07 26.68
N SER A 409 -7.24 -6.81 27.26
CA SER A 409 -7.35 -8.25 27.45
C SER A 409 -8.69 -8.60 28.11
N SER A 410 -9.61 -9.09 27.29
CA SER A 410 -10.66 -9.98 27.73
C SER A 410 -10.59 -11.20 26.81
N VAL A 411 -9.70 -12.13 27.20
CA VAL A 411 -9.64 -13.51 26.73
C VAL A 411 -9.16 -13.69 25.28
N LEU A 412 -7.86 -13.48 25.04
CA LEU A 412 -7.13 -14.37 24.12
C LEU A 412 -6.75 -15.62 24.93
N SER A 413 -7.71 -16.52 25.18
CA SER A 413 -7.35 -17.87 25.60
C SER A 413 -6.79 -18.60 24.39
N LEU A 414 -5.65 -19.25 24.58
CA LEU A 414 -5.09 -20.23 23.68
C LEU A 414 -6.20 -21.16 23.17
N ASP A 415 -6.35 -21.24 21.85
CA ASP A 415 -6.71 -22.50 21.18
C ASP A 415 -5.65 -22.75 20.12
N SER A 416 -4.46 -23.10 20.62
CA SER A 416 -3.42 -23.77 19.86
C SER A 416 -3.24 -25.17 20.47
N THR A 417 -4.18 -26.06 20.18
CA THR A 417 -3.97 -27.51 20.17
C THR A 417 -4.93 -28.16 19.18
N LEU A 418 -4.43 -28.41 17.97
CA LEU A 418 -4.63 -29.64 17.22
C LEU A 418 -3.36 -29.93 16.42
#